data_AF-A0A6P5EBB6-F1
#
_entry.id   AF-A0A6P5EBB6-F1
#
_cell.length_a   1.000
_cell.length_b   1.000
_cell.length_c   1.000
_cell.angle_alpha   90.00
_cell.angle_beta   90.00
_cell.angle_gamma   90.00
#
_symmetry.space_group_name_H-M   'P 1'
#
loop_
_entity.id
_entity.type
_entity.pdbx_description
1 polymer ?
#
loop_
_entity_poly.entity_id
_entity_poly.type
_entity_poly.pdbx_seq_one_letter_code
_entity_poly.pdbx_strand_id
1 'polypeptide(L)'
;MCMFCLFCSRSVCEKVESKGRTTYNEVADELVAEFADPNGKLASPDQQQYDEKNIRRRVYDALNVLMAMDIISKDKKEIQWKGLPRTSLNDIEELKAERMALKNRIEKKTAYLQELQDQTRPHATVEVEISEDMQLVHFDFNSTPFELHDDSYVLKAMRFCERGQKEGSCEPSSNGGECSSTPNTHQHHMPQPTGPDTMAKPPINSPPIPGILKGRVKHEH
;
A
#
# COMPACT_ATOMS: atom_id res chain seq x y z
N MET A 1 -19.08 -7.61 32.84
CA MET A 1 -19.14 -6.14 32.60
C MET A 1 -19.22 -5.76 31.10
N CYS A 2 -18.35 -6.27 30.21
CA CYS A 2 -18.34 -5.84 28.78
C CYS A 2 -19.58 -6.25 27.95
N MET A 3 -20.10 -7.47 28.11
CA MET A 3 -21.31 -7.93 27.39
C MET A 3 -22.53 -7.04 27.64
N PHE A 4 -22.74 -6.67 28.90
CA PHE A 4 -23.86 -5.82 29.31
C PHE A 4 -23.75 -4.39 28.77
N CYS A 5 -22.54 -3.83 28.72
CA CYS A 5 -22.33 -2.48 28.20
C CYS A 5 -22.56 -2.41 26.68
N LEU A 6 -22.11 -3.42 25.93
CA LEU A 6 -22.34 -3.48 24.49
C LEU A 6 -23.83 -3.66 24.16
N PHE A 7 -24.53 -4.47 24.95
CA PHE A 7 -25.97 -4.69 24.79
C PHE A 7 -26.80 -3.45 25.11
N CYS A 8 -26.52 -2.77 26.23
CA CYS A 8 -27.22 -1.52 26.58
C CYS A 8 -27.01 -0.45 25.51
N SER A 9 -25.79 -0.32 24.97
CA SER A 9 -25.50 0.65 23.91
C SER A 9 -26.34 0.39 22.65
N ARG A 10 -26.39 -0.87 22.22
CA ARG A 10 -27.20 -1.30 21.08
C ARG A 10 -28.70 -1.06 21.32
N SER A 11 -29.22 -1.51 22.46
CA SER A 11 -30.66 -1.44 22.76
C SER A 11 -31.13 0.00 22.94
N VAL A 12 -30.34 0.86 23.58
CA VAL A 12 -30.62 2.30 23.68
C VAL A 12 -30.66 2.94 22.29
N CYS A 13 -29.71 2.59 21.40
CA CYS A 13 -29.67 3.11 20.04
C CYS A 13 -30.94 2.72 19.25
N GLU A 14 -31.27 1.43 19.20
CA GLU A 14 -32.46 0.91 18.49
C GLU A 14 -33.77 1.52 19.03
N LYS A 15 -33.88 1.70 20.36
CA LYS A 15 -35.07 2.27 20.99
C LYS A 15 -35.24 3.76 20.65
N VAL A 16 -34.17 4.54 20.67
CA VAL A 16 -34.22 5.96 20.33
C VAL A 16 -34.50 6.15 18.83
N GLU A 17 -33.91 5.31 17.97
CA GLU A 17 -34.14 5.30 16.52
C GLU A 17 -35.60 5.01 16.15
N SER A 18 -36.18 3.94 16.72
CA SER A 18 -37.56 3.53 16.42
C SER A 18 -38.62 4.54 16.86
N LYS A 19 -38.39 5.23 17.98
CA LYS A 19 -39.33 6.24 18.51
C LYS A 19 -39.15 7.62 17.89
N GLY A 20 -37.96 7.96 17.43
CA GLY A 20 -37.61 9.30 16.92
C GLY A 20 -37.50 10.37 18.02
N ARG A 21 -38.41 10.39 19.00
CA ARG A 21 -38.34 11.23 20.21
C ARG A 21 -38.70 10.42 21.46
N THR A 22 -37.93 10.58 22.54
CA THR A 22 -38.13 9.86 23.80
C THR A 22 -37.52 10.61 24.97
N THR A 23 -37.50 10.03 26.18
CA THR A 23 -36.86 10.59 27.37
C THR A 23 -35.99 9.57 28.08
N TYR A 24 -35.07 10.03 28.92
CA TYR A 24 -34.19 9.13 29.70
C TYR A 24 -34.99 8.11 30.54
N ASN A 25 -36.02 8.55 31.26
CA ASN A 25 -36.80 7.67 32.13
C ASN A 25 -37.54 6.62 31.31
N GLU A 26 -38.17 7.02 30.20
CA GLU A 26 -38.86 6.11 29.30
C GLU A 26 -37.92 5.03 28.75
N VAL A 27 -36.72 5.41 28.28
CA VAL A 27 -35.71 4.45 27.81
C VAL A 27 -35.22 3.55 28.94
N ALA A 28 -34.96 4.11 30.13
CA ALA A 28 -34.45 3.34 31.27
C ALA A 28 -35.49 2.35 31.79
N ASP A 29 -36.73 2.79 31.99
CA ASP A 29 -37.80 1.98 32.57
C ASP A 29 -38.22 0.85 31.60
N GLU A 30 -38.21 1.10 30.29
CA GLU A 30 -38.45 0.04 29.30
C GLU A 30 -37.35 -1.02 29.26
N LEU A 31 -36.07 -0.60 29.34
CA LEU A 31 -34.97 -1.56 29.42
C LEU A 31 -35.03 -2.35 30.73
N VAL A 32 -35.35 -1.70 31.86
CA VAL A 32 -35.53 -2.40 33.14
C VAL A 32 -36.67 -3.43 33.05
N ALA A 33 -37.78 -3.10 32.38
CA ALA A 33 -38.88 -4.02 32.15
C ALA A 33 -38.53 -5.18 31.21
N GLU A 34 -37.74 -4.94 30.16
CA GLU A 34 -37.27 -6.00 29.24
C GLU A 34 -36.32 -6.99 29.91
N PHE A 35 -35.53 -6.53 30.87
CA PHE A 35 -34.61 -7.37 31.65
C PHE A 35 -35.26 -8.02 32.87
N ALA A 36 -36.46 -7.59 33.25
CA ALA A 36 -37.26 -8.27 34.26
C ALA A 36 -37.92 -9.50 33.60
N ASP A 37 -37.31 -10.67 33.79
CA ASP A 37 -37.80 -11.95 33.24
C ASP A 37 -39.31 -12.13 33.46
N PRO A 38 -40.13 -12.33 32.40
CA PRO A 38 -41.56 -12.58 32.55
C PRO A 38 -41.89 -13.94 33.20
N ASN A 39 -40.89 -14.84 33.32
CA ASN A 39 -41.04 -16.16 33.95
C ASN A 39 -40.17 -16.33 35.23
N GLY A 40 -39.56 -15.25 35.72
CA GLY A 40 -38.56 -15.25 36.81
C GLY A 40 -39.16 -15.32 38.21
N LYS A 41 -39.74 -16.46 38.59
CA LYS A 41 -40.29 -16.74 39.94
C LYS A 41 -39.25 -16.78 41.09
N LEU A 42 -38.04 -16.22 40.95
CA LEU A 42 -36.95 -16.38 41.92
C LEU A 42 -35.93 -15.23 42.02
N ALA A 43 -36.19 -14.04 41.48
CA ALA A 43 -35.34 -12.88 41.77
C ALA A 43 -35.71 -12.29 43.13
N SER A 44 -34.74 -12.24 44.07
CA SER A 44 -34.90 -11.51 45.33
C SER A 44 -35.15 -10.02 45.04
N PRO A 45 -36.00 -9.32 45.82
CA PRO A 45 -36.25 -7.89 45.65
C PRO A 45 -34.98 -7.04 45.58
N ASP A 46 -33.93 -7.45 46.32
CA ASP A 46 -32.63 -6.76 46.33
C ASP A 46 -31.89 -6.86 44.99
N GLN A 47 -32.05 -7.99 44.29
CA GLN A 47 -31.41 -8.23 42.99
C GLN A 47 -32.06 -7.36 41.91
N GLN A 48 -33.40 -7.29 41.88
CA GLN A 48 -34.13 -6.44 40.95
C GLN A 48 -33.76 -4.96 41.11
N GLN A 49 -33.63 -4.50 42.37
CA GLN A 49 -33.23 -3.12 42.64
C GLN A 49 -31.77 -2.84 42.23
N TYR A 50 -30.88 -3.82 42.36
CA TYR A 50 -29.49 -3.70 41.91
C TYR A 50 -29.40 -3.63 40.38
N ASP A 51 -30.11 -4.52 39.69
CA ASP A 51 -30.13 -4.58 38.23
C ASP A 51 -30.74 -3.31 37.64
N GLU A 52 -31.81 -2.77 38.25
CA GLU A 52 -32.37 -1.47 37.87
C GLU A 52 -31.35 -0.34 37.97
N LYS A 53 -30.66 -0.23 39.11
CA LYS A 53 -29.61 0.79 39.32
C LYS A 53 -28.47 0.63 38.31
N ASN A 54 -28.11 -0.61 37.99
CA ASN A 54 -27.07 -0.91 37.03
C ASN A 54 -27.46 -0.48 35.60
N ILE A 55 -28.67 -0.84 35.17
CA ILE A 55 -29.24 -0.46 33.85
C ILE A 55 -29.27 1.06 33.72
N ARG A 56 -29.84 1.76 34.70
CA ARG A 56 -29.90 3.24 34.72
C ARG A 56 -28.53 3.86 34.50
N ARG A 57 -27.48 3.37 35.18
CA ARG A 57 -26.11 3.86 35.00
C ARG A 57 -25.59 3.63 33.58
N ARG A 58 -25.86 2.48 32.98
CA ARG A 58 -25.44 2.13 31.62
C ARG A 58 -26.18 2.90 30.55
N VAL A 59 -27.45 3.21 30.75
CA VAL A 59 -28.23 4.06 29.84
C VAL A 59 -27.60 5.44 29.74
N TYR A 60 -27.15 6.03 30.84
CA TYR A 60 -26.40 7.28 30.80
C TYR A 60 -25.09 7.18 30.01
N ASP A 61 -24.31 6.10 30.21
CA ASP A 61 -23.07 5.89 29.45
C ASP A 61 -23.35 5.83 27.94
N ALA A 62 -24.35 5.06 27.53
CA ALA A 62 -24.74 4.91 26.14
C ALA A 62 -25.23 6.23 25.53
N LEU A 63 -26.14 6.94 26.20
CA LEU A 63 -26.69 8.21 25.70
C LEU A 63 -25.61 9.29 25.57
N ASN A 64 -24.67 9.35 26.52
CA ASN A 64 -23.59 10.34 26.45
C ASN A 64 -22.66 10.10 25.26
N VAL A 65 -22.34 8.83 24.97
CA VAL A 65 -21.55 8.47 23.79
C VAL A 65 -22.34 8.76 22.51
N LEU A 66 -23.62 8.38 22.44
CA LEU A 66 -24.46 8.65 21.27
C LEU A 66 -24.60 10.16 21.00
N MET A 67 -24.69 10.97 22.05
CA MET A 67 -24.71 12.43 21.94
C MET A 67 -23.37 12.99 21.46
N ALA A 68 -22.25 12.47 21.97
CA ALA A 68 -20.91 12.88 21.54
C ALA A 68 -20.62 12.51 20.07
N MET A 69 -21.25 11.44 19.57
CA MET A 69 -21.19 11.01 18.16
C MET A 69 -22.19 11.76 17.26
N ASP A 70 -22.92 12.75 17.80
CA ASP A 70 -24.00 13.49 17.14
C ASP A 70 -25.13 12.62 16.54
N ILE A 71 -25.32 11.42 17.07
CA ILE A 71 -26.37 10.48 16.64
C ILE A 71 -27.73 10.85 17.24
N ILE A 72 -27.70 11.46 18.43
CA ILE A 72 -28.88 11.92 19.14
C ILE A 72 -28.66 13.35 19.64
N SER A 73 -29.75 14.11 19.76
CA SER A 73 -29.76 15.40 20.48
C SER A 73 -30.57 15.30 21.76
N LYS A 74 -30.21 16.10 22.76
CA LYS A 74 -30.96 16.22 24.01
C LYS A 74 -31.36 17.66 24.26
N ASP A 75 -32.66 17.93 24.30
CA ASP A 75 -33.21 19.19 24.80
C ASP A 75 -33.91 18.96 26.14
N LYS A 76 -33.32 19.47 27.22
CA LYS A 76 -33.78 19.25 28.60
C LYS A 76 -33.95 17.76 28.92
N LYS A 77 -35.20 17.28 28.88
CA LYS A 77 -35.61 15.89 29.16
C LYS A 77 -35.90 15.10 27.88
N GLU A 78 -36.09 15.78 26.76
CA GLU A 78 -36.37 15.17 25.47
C GLU A 78 -35.07 14.76 24.78
N ILE A 79 -35.08 13.57 24.20
CA ILE A 79 -34.00 12.99 23.41
C ILE A 79 -34.57 12.75 22.01
N GLN A 80 -33.91 13.26 20.99
CA GLN A 80 -34.32 13.11 19.59
C GLN A 80 -33.26 12.35 18.80
N TRP A 81 -33.71 11.42 17.96
CA TRP A 81 -32.86 10.71 17.00
C TRP A 81 -32.47 11.64 15.85
N LYS A 82 -31.15 11.79 15.63
CA LYS A 82 -30.61 12.54 14.48
C LYS A 82 -30.24 11.62 13.33
N GLY A 83 -29.80 10.40 13.62
CA GLY A 83 -29.33 9.43 12.63
C GLY A 83 -27.84 9.14 12.75
N LEU A 84 -27.38 8.10 12.07
CA LEU A 84 -25.96 7.73 12.08
C LEU A 84 -25.14 8.70 11.21
N PRO A 85 -24.02 9.25 11.72
CA PRO A 85 -23.13 10.07 10.90
C PRO A 85 -22.62 9.21 9.73
N ARG A 86 -22.88 9.68 8.50
CA ARG A 86 -22.50 9.10 7.19
C ARG A 86 -23.48 8.11 6.53
N THR A 87 -24.79 8.27 6.71
CA THR A 87 -25.78 7.58 5.86
C THR A 87 -26.46 8.51 4.86
N SER A 88 -25.79 9.59 4.42
CA SER A 88 -26.36 10.39 3.34
C SER A 88 -26.26 9.62 2.02
N LEU A 89 -27.30 9.67 1.20
CA LEU A 89 -27.30 9.03 -0.12
C LEU A 89 -26.13 9.54 -1.00
N ASN A 90 -25.73 10.80 -0.79
CA ASN A 90 -24.62 11.45 -1.50
C ASN A 90 -23.28 10.76 -1.19
N ASP A 91 -23.01 10.43 0.08
CA ASP A 91 -21.76 9.73 0.46
C ASP A 91 -21.69 8.34 -0.20
N ILE A 92 -22.83 7.66 -0.30
CA ILE A 92 -22.92 6.33 -0.93
C ILE A 92 -22.65 6.44 -2.44
N GLU A 93 -23.16 7.48 -3.09
CA GLU A 93 -22.96 7.70 -4.51
C GLU A 93 -21.50 8.08 -4.82
N GLU A 94 -20.89 8.95 -4.00
CA GLU A 94 -19.47 9.29 -4.09
C GLU A 94 -18.58 8.06 -3.90
N LEU A 95 -18.81 7.26 -2.87
CA LEU A 95 -18.07 6.01 -2.63
C LEU A 95 -18.24 5.00 -3.77
N LYS A 96 -19.42 4.95 -4.41
CA LYS A 96 -19.65 4.12 -5.60
C LYS A 96 -18.86 4.64 -6.80
N ALA A 97 -18.80 5.95 -7.00
CA ALA A 97 -18.03 6.57 -8.07
C ALA A 97 -16.52 6.32 -7.87
N GLU A 98 -16.01 6.48 -6.66
CA GLU A 98 -14.62 6.16 -6.32
C GLU A 98 -14.31 4.67 -6.55
N ARG A 99 -15.20 3.78 -6.12
CA ARG A 99 -15.06 2.33 -6.35
C ARG A 99 -15.00 2.01 -7.85
N MET A 100 -15.86 2.63 -8.64
CA MET A 100 -15.88 2.47 -10.10
C MET A 100 -14.57 2.98 -10.72
N ALA A 101 -14.12 4.17 -10.33
CA ALA A 101 -12.88 4.75 -10.82
C ALA A 101 -11.66 3.88 -10.47
N LEU A 102 -11.60 3.36 -9.24
CA LEU A 102 -10.52 2.48 -8.80
C LEU A 102 -10.54 1.15 -9.56
N LYS A 103 -11.72 0.58 -9.78
CA LYS A 103 -11.89 -0.64 -10.59
C LYS A 103 -11.39 -0.45 -12.02
N ASN A 104 -11.78 0.66 -12.68
CA ASN A 104 -11.31 0.99 -14.03
C ASN A 104 -9.79 1.15 -14.09
N ARG A 105 -9.16 1.72 -13.04
CA ARG A 105 -7.69 1.84 -12.96
C ARG A 105 -7.02 0.48 -12.80
N ILE A 106 -7.60 -0.41 -12.01
CA ILE A 106 -7.10 -1.79 -11.86
C ILE A 106 -7.19 -2.51 -13.20
N GLU A 107 -8.34 -2.45 -13.86
CA GLU A 107 -8.56 -3.12 -15.15
C GLU A 107 -7.59 -2.65 -16.23
N LYS A 108 -7.35 -1.34 -16.34
CA LYS A 108 -6.33 -0.80 -17.25
C LYS A 108 -4.92 -1.32 -16.95
N LYS A 109 -4.54 -1.38 -15.67
CA LYS A 109 -3.22 -1.93 -15.27
C LYS A 109 -3.13 -3.42 -15.56
N THR A 110 -4.19 -4.18 -15.31
CA THR A 110 -4.25 -5.61 -15.61
C THR A 110 -4.12 -5.86 -17.10
N ALA A 111 -4.85 -5.11 -17.95
CA ALA A 111 -4.75 -5.23 -19.40
C ALA A 111 -3.34 -4.89 -19.92
N TYR A 112 -2.74 -3.81 -19.42
CA TYR A 112 -1.37 -3.43 -19.77
C TYR A 112 -0.34 -4.49 -19.35
N LEU A 113 -0.48 -5.05 -18.15
CA LEU A 113 0.40 -6.13 -17.69
C LEU A 113 0.23 -7.40 -18.53
N GLN A 114 -0.99 -7.73 -18.95
CA GLN A 114 -1.26 -8.86 -19.85
C GLN A 114 -0.56 -8.66 -21.20
N GLU A 115 -0.66 -7.47 -21.77
CA GLU A 115 0.01 -7.12 -23.03
C GLU A 115 1.53 -7.26 -22.92
N LEU A 116 2.13 -6.74 -21.85
CA LEU A 116 3.56 -6.91 -21.60
C LEU A 116 3.96 -8.38 -21.46
N GLN A 117 3.15 -9.17 -20.74
CA GLN A 117 3.39 -10.61 -20.58
C GLN A 117 3.36 -11.35 -21.92
N ASP A 118 2.43 -11.01 -22.80
CA ASP A 118 2.31 -11.60 -24.14
C ASP A 118 3.51 -11.24 -25.04
N GLN A 119 4.08 -10.04 -24.87
CA GLN A 119 5.31 -9.64 -25.55
C GLN A 119 6.55 -10.36 -25.02
N THR A 120 6.64 -10.60 -23.71
CA THR A 120 7.82 -11.21 -23.06
C THR A 120 7.68 -12.72 -22.86
N ARG A 121 7.09 -13.46 -23.81
CA ARG A 121 7.02 -14.92 -23.69
C ARG A 121 8.42 -15.49 -23.45
N PRO A 122 8.69 -16.12 -22.28
CA PRO A 122 10.04 -16.57 -21.92
C PRO A 122 10.50 -17.77 -22.74
N HIS A 123 9.61 -18.37 -23.52
CA HIS A 123 9.87 -19.49 -24.41
C HIS A 123 9.50 -19.07 -25.84
N ALA A 124 10.49 -18.53 -26.56
CA ALA A 124 10.42 -18.39 -28.00
C ALA A 124 10.74 -19.74 -28.65
N THR A 125 9.91 -20.18 -29.59
CA THR A 125 10.15 -21.39 -30.39
C THR A 125 10.67 -20.96 -31.76
N VAL A 126 11.90 -21.36 -32.07
CA VAL A 126 12.55 -21.09 -33.35
C VAL A 126 12.55 -22.38 -34.17
N GLU A 127 12.00 -22.31 -35.38
CA GLU A 127 12.10 -23.39 -36.34
C GLU A 127 13.36 -23.19 -37.18
N VAL A 128 14.15 -24.25 -37.35
CA VAL A 128 15.43 -24.21 -38.08
C VAL A 128 15.41 -25.21 -39.21
N GLU A 129 15.62 -24.71 -40.43
CA GLU A 129 15.78 -25.52 -41.64
C GLU A 129 17.22 -25.37 -42.16
N ILE A 130 17.90 -26.49 -42.41
CA ILE A 130 19.27 -26.51 -42.93
C ILE A 130 19.24 -27.15 -44.32
N SER A 131 19.83 -26.48 -45.31
CA SER A 131 19.95 -27.03 -46.66
C SER A 131 20.79 -28.31 -46.68
N GLU A 132 20.53 -29.19 -47.64
CA GLU A 132 21.26 -30.46 -47.77
C GLU A 132 22.78 -30.28 -47.98
N ASP A 133 23.21 -29.15 -48.55
CA ASP A 133 24.61 -28.79 -48.79
C ASP A 133 25.27 -28.02 -47.65
N MET A 134 24.54 -27.78 -46.55
CA MET A 134 24.98 -27.06 -45.35
C MET A 134 25.42 -25.60 -45.56
N GLN A 135 25.09 -25.00 -46.71
CA GLN A 135 25.47 -23.61 -47.00
C GLN A 135 24.42 -22.59 -46.55
N LEU A 136 23.17 -23.03 -46.37
CA LEU A 136 22.06 -22.15 -46.04
C LEU A 136 21.33 -22.66 -44.79
N VAL A 137 21.11 -21.74 -43.85
CA VAL A 137 20.30 -21.98 -42.65
C VAL A 137 19.20 -20.93 -42.61
N HIS A 138 17.95 -21.40 -42.52
CA HIS A 138 16.78 -20.57 -42.37
C HIS A 138 16.27 -20.65 -40.93
N PHE A 139 16.10 -19.49 -40.30
CA PHE A 139 15.52 -19.36 -38.97
C PHE A 139 14.15 -18.73 -39.10
N ASP A 140 13.11 -19.46 -38.72
CA ASP A 140 11.76 -18.91 -38.56
C ASP A 140 11.47 -18.68 -37.07
N PHE A 141 11.23 -17.43 -36.73
CA PHE A 141 10.90 -17.01 -35.37
C PHE A 141 9.39 -16.98 -35.14
N ASN A 142 8.54 -17.46 -36.06
CA ASN A 142 7.09 -17.47 -35.95
C ASN A 142 6.50 -16.08 -35.66
N SER A 143 7.11 -15.04 -36.22
CA SER A 143 6.82 -13.62 -35.92
C SER A 143 7.07 -13.19 -34.46
N THR A 144 7.81 -13.97 -33.66
CA THR A 144 8.27 -13.53 -32.35
C THR A 144 9.38 -12.48 -32.48
N PRO A 145 9.32 -11.35 -31.75
CA PRO A 145 10.37 -10.34 -31.79
C PRO A 145 11.71 -10.91 -31.34
N PHE A 146 12.78 -10.61 -32.08
CA PHE A 146 14.14 -10.96 -31.70
C PHE A 146 15.10 -9.78 -31.93
N GLU A 147 16.15 -9.71 -31.12
CA GLU A 147 17.26 -8.78 -31.30
C GLU A 147 18.53 -9.59 -31.55
N LEU A 148 19.27 -9.23 -32.60
CA LEU A 148 20.59 -9.80 -32.86
C LEU A 148 21.65 -8.86 -32.29
N HIS A 149 22.45 -9.36 -31.36
CA HIS A 149 23.56 -8.64 -30.78
C HIS A 149 24.87 -9.08 -31.42
N ASP A 150 25.75 -8.13 -31.74
CA ASP A 150 27.11 -8.42 -32.19
C ASP A 150 28.06 -8.67 -31.00
N ASP A 151 29.26 -9.17 -31.29
CA ASP A 151 30.25 -9.48 -30.26
C ASP A 151 30.61 -8.24 -29.42
N SER A 152 30.66 -7.05 -30.05
CA SER A 152 30.93 -5.78 -29.38
C SER A 152 29.86 -5.44 -28.35
N TYR A 153 28.58 -5.64 -28.69
CA TYR A 153 27.46 -5.44 -27.78
C TYR A 153 27.49 -6.46 -26.64
N VAL A 154 27.75 -7.74 -26.95
CA VAL A 154 27.82 -8.80 -25.93
C VAL A 154 28.97 -8.53 -24.95
N LEU A 155 30.17 -8.19 -25.44
CA LEU A 155 31.34 -7.81 -24.63
C LEU A 155 31.05 -6.62 -23.70
N LYS A 156 30.27 -5.65 -24.17
CA LYS A 156 29.85 -4.47 -23.38
C LYS A 156 28.76 -4.81 -22.36
N ALA A 157 27.84 -5.70 -22.71
CA ALA A 157 26.74 -6.16 -21.84
C ALA A 157 27.24 -7.07 -20.71
N MET A 158 28.30 -7.85 -20.96
CA MET A 158 29.01 -8.67 -19.97
C MET A 158 29.79 -7.86 -18.93
N ARG A 159 29.44 -6.57 -18.69
CA ARG A 159 30.12 -5.61 -17.81
C ARG A 159 30.80 -6.28 -16.59
N PHE A 160 32.07 -6.68 -16.76
CA PHE A 160 33.20 -6.67 -15.81
C PHE A 160 34.27 -7.73 -16.17
N CYS A 161 35.23 -7.34 -17.03
CA CYS A 161 36.65 -7.60 -16.78
C CYS A 161 37.45 -6.33 -16.43
N GLU A 162 36.85 -5.14 -16.41
CA GLU A 162 37.52 -3.94 -15.88
C GLU A 162 37.12 -3.68 -14.42
N ARG A 163 37.70 -4.50 -13.55
CA ARG A 163 38.12 -4.02 -12.24
C ARG A 163 39.32 -3.09 -12.46
N GLY A 164 39.10 -1.79 -12.27
CA GLY A 164 40.11 -0.85 -11.79
C GLY A 164 40.64 0.17 -12.80
N GLN A 165 40.30 1.45 -12.58
CA GLN A 165 41.30 2.48 -12.25
C GLN A 165 40.65 3.82 -11.85
N LYS A 166 41.32 4.51 -10.90
CA LYS A 166 41.03 5.75 -10.12
C LYS A 166 40.43 5.48 -8.73
N GLU A 167 41.09 5.74 -7.60
CA GLU A 167 42.28 6.53 -7.23
C GLU A 167 42.86 5.99 -5.88
N GLY A 168 44.18 6.10 -5.66
CA GLY A 168 44.73 6.35 -4.30
C GLY A 168 45.66 5.31 -3.62
N SER A 169 46.97 5.54 -3.73
CA SER A 169 48.08 5.14 -2.83
C SER A 169 48.67 3.71 -2.85
N CYS A 170 50.00 3.69 -2.78
CA CYS A 170 50.96 2.60 -2.97
C CYS A 170 51.06 1.59 -1.81
N GLU A 171 51.51 0.37 -2.12
CA GLU A 171 52.69 -0.32 -1.53
C GLU A 171 52.89 -1.71 -2.18
N PRO A 172 54.13 -2.21 -2.37
CA PRO A 172 54.39 -3.41 -3.18
C PRO A 172 54.57 -4.68 -2.32
N SER A 173 54.06 -5.83 -2.79
CA SER A 173 54.55 -7.13 -2.33
C SER A 173 54.41 -8.23 -3.39
N SER A 174 55.57 -8.52 -3.99
CA SER A 174 56.15 -9.79 -4.46
C SER A 174 55.33 -11.03 -4.87
N ASN A 175 55.84 -11.64 -5.94
CA ASN A 175 55.75 -13.05 -6.42
C ASN A 175 54.50 -13.41 -7.25
N GLY A 176 54.57 -13.98 -8.46
CA GLY A 176 55.67 -14.55 -9.25
C GLY A 176 55.10 -15.63 -10.20
N GLY A 177 55.61 -15.72 -11.45
CA GLY A 177 55.35 -16.79 -12.43
C GLY A 177 54.42 -16.38 -13.59
N GLU A 178 54.91 -15.92 -14.76
CA GLU A 178 55.46 -16.67 -15.92
C GLU A 178 54.43 -17.60 -16.60
N CYS A 179 54.33 -17.78 -17.92
CA CYS A 179 54.87 -17.18 -19.14
C CYS A 179 54.14 -17.91 -20.30
N SER A 180 53.77 -17.23 -21.39
CA SER A 180 54.12 -17.69 -22.76
C SER A 180 53.55 -16.73 -23.80
N SER A 181 54.47 -15.97 -24.37
CA SER A 181 54.30 -15.16 -25.56
C SER A 181 54.44 -16.01 -26.82
N THR A 182 53.73 -15.64 -27.88
CA THR A 182 54.31 -15.57 -29.23
C THR A 182 53.86 -14.25 -29.88
N PRO A 183 54.76 -13.31 -30.19
CA PRO A 183 54.43 -12.17 -31.04
C PRO A 183 54.90 -12.46 -32.47
N ASN A 184 53.99 -12.39 -33.44
CA ASN A 184 54.37 -12.35 -34.85
C ASN A 184 54.58 -10.89 -35.27
N THR A 185 55.82 -10.59 -35.60
CA THR A 185 56.39 -9.34 -36.08
C THR A 185 55.74 -8.89 -37.38
N HIS A 186 55.05 -7.75 -37.43
CA HIS A 186 55.05 -6.85 -38.61
C HIS A 186 55.03 -5.40 -38.09
N GLN A 187 56.17 -4.72 -38.23
CA GLN A 187 56.33 -3.28 -38.02
C GLN A 187 55.73 -2.52 -39.21
N HIS A 188 54.98 -1.44 -38.93
CA HIS A 188 55.09 -0.21 -39.72
C HIS A 188 54.93 1.03 -38.81
N HIS A 189 55.56 2.10 -39.24
CA HIS A 189 56.09 3.25 -38.50
C HIS A 189 55.11 4.46 -38.53
N MET A 190 55.28 5.38 -37.56
CA MET A 190 54.57 6.64 -37.19
C MET A 190 54.47 7.73 -38.31
N PRO A 191 53.84 8.95 -38.15
CA PRO A 191 53.30 9.67 -36.96
C PRO A 191 51.96 10.49 -37.09
N GLN A 192 51.52 10.98 -35.91
CA GLN A 192 50.54 12.02 -35.48
C GLN A 192 50.40 13.34 -36.32
N PRO A 193 49.34 14.22 -36.16
CA PRO A 193 49.24 15.14 -34.99
C PRO A 193 47.86 15.74 -34.53
N THR A 194 47.88 16.25 -33.28
CA THR A 194 47.20 17.45 -32.66
C THR A 194 45.70 17.50 -32.31
N GLY A 195 45.40 17.83 -31.02
CA GLY A 195 44.08 18.05 -30.37
C GLY A 195 43.41 19.43 -30.63
N PRO A 196 42.52 20.02 -29.76
CA PRO A 196 42.45 19.90 -28.28
C PRO A 196 41.04 19.81 -27.61
N ASP A 197 41.09 19.50 -26.31
CA ASP A 197 40.24 19.88 -25.14
C ASP A 197 38.80 20.38 -25.29
N THR A 198 37.86 19.79 -24.52
CA THR A 198 37.12 20.51 -23.45
C THR A 198 36.52 19.55 -22.40
N MET A 199 36.45 20.04 -21.16
CA MET A 199 36.19 19.40 -19.88
C MET A 199 34.75 18.86 -19.63
N ALA A 200 34.69 17.86 -18.74
CA ALA A 200 33.69 17.50 -17.70
C ALA A 200 32.42 18.38 -17.55
N LYS A 201 31.21 17.89 -17.21
CA LYS A 201 30.78 17.03 -16.08
C LYS A 201 29.24 16.76 -16.20
N PRO A 202 28.66 15.67 -15.64
CA PRO A 202 27.26 15.28 -15.87
C PRO A 202 26.26 15.86 -14.84
N PRO A 203 24.95 15.94 -15.14
CA PRO A 203 23.94 16.32 -14.15
C PRO A 203 23.37 15.09 -13.41
N ILE A 204 23.42 15.15 -12.08
CA ILE A 204 22.66 14.28 -11.16
C ILE A 204 21.41 15.06 -10.75
N ASN A 205 20.23 14.52 -11.04
CA ASN A 205 18.97 15.00 -10.46
C ASN A 205 18.39 13.90 -9.58
N SER A 206 18.32 14.15 -8.27
CA SER A 206 17.49 13.40 -7.32
C SER A 206 16.81 14.40 -6.38
N PRO A 207 15.50 14.24 -6.09
CA PRO A 207 14.72 15.23 -5.35
C PRO A 207 14.92 15.14 -3.82
N PRO A 208 14.69 16.23 -3.06
CA PRO A 208 15.02 16.30 -1.64
C PRO A 208 13.93 15.72 -0.73
N ILE A 209 14.37 15.14 0.39
CA ILE A 209 13.56 14.63 1.51
C ILE A 209 13.35 15.76 2.53
N PRO A 210 12.11 16.07 2.97
CA PRO A 210 11.86 17.09 3.99
C PRO A 210 12.27 16.65 5.41
N GLY A 211 13.00 17.54 6.10
CA GLY A 211 13.62 17.32 7.39
C GLY A 211 12.70 17.39 8.61
N ILE A 212 13.17 16.71 9.65
CA ILE A 212 12.64 16.61 11.02
C ILE A 212 12.85 17.95 11.75
N LEU A 213 11.78 18.55 12.28
CA LEU A 213 11.84 19.67 13.24
C LEU A 213 11.52 19.15 14.65
N LYS A 214 12.52 19.18 15.53
CA LYS A 214 12.36 19.08 16.99
C LYS A 214 12.58 20.45 17.64
N GLY A 215 11.65 20.84 18.50
CA GLY A 215 11.93 21.50 19.77
C GLY A 215 11.95 23.03 19.81
N ARG A 216 10.91 23.62 20.41
CA ARG A 216 11.08 24.78 21.29
C ARG A 216 10.06 24.75 22.43
N VAL A 217 10.54 24.37 23.61
CA VAL A 217 9.94 24.68 24.91
C VAL A 217 10.23 26.16 25.20
N LYS A 218 9.21 26.90 25.64
CA LYS A 218 9.38 28.17 26.37
C LYS A 218 8.53 28.11 27.64
N HIS A 219 9.17 28.42 28.75
CA HIS A 219 8.62 28.55 30.10
C HIS A 219 8.65 30.04 30.50
N GLU A 220 7.85 30.38 31.51
CA GLU A 220 7.71 31.65 32.26
C GLU A 220 7.04 32.84 31.54
N HIS A 221 6.16 33.64 32.18
CA HIS A 221 5.86 33.86 33.61
C HIS A 221 4.46 33.39 34.02
#